data_AF-A0A5J5CMS0-F1
#
_entry.id   AF-A0A5J5CMS0-F1
#
_cell.length_a   1.000
_cell.length_b   1.000
_cell.length_c   1.000
_cell.angle_alpha   90.00
_cell.angle_beta   90.00
_cell.angle_gamma   90.00
#
_symmetry.space_group_name_H-M   'P 1'
#
loop_
_entity.id
_entity.type
_entity.pdbx_description
1 polymer ?
#
loop_
_entity_poly.entity_id
_entity_poly.type
_entity_poly.pdbx_seq_one_letter_code
_entity_poly.pdbx_strand_id
1 'polypeptide(L)' 'MPVSTVLPLIKKWNISGSLNTNPRSGRPRKISAKTARRIVWDAKKNPQVTLGEIQATMEKDGVVHARSTIQRYLHKN' A
#
# COMPACT_ATOMS: atom_id res chain seq x y z
N MET A 1 -31.76 12.82 19.47
CA MET A 1 -31.05 12.00 18.46
C MET A 1 -32.04 11.02 17.86
N PRO A 2 -32.24 10.98 16.54
CA PRO A 2 -33.17 10.04 15.93
C PRO A 2 -32.64 8.60 16.02
N VAL A 3 -33.56 7.63 16.13
CA VAL A 3 -33.23 6.19 16.23
C VAL A 3 -32.41 5.73 15.01
N SER A 4 -32.65 6.36 13.84
CA SER A 4 -31.91 6.13 12.59
C SER A 4 -30.41 6.45 12.68
N THR A 5 -29.98 7.28 13.64
CA THR A 5 -28.57 7.60 13.89
C THR A 5 -27.97 6.71 14.97
N VAL A 6 -28.75 6.37 16.00
CA VAL A 6 -28.28 5.56 17.15
C VAL A 6 -27.98 4.12 16.74
N LEU A 7 -28.87 3.48 15.99
CA LEU A 7 -28.69 2.07 15.60
C LEU A 7 -27.43 1.84 14.74
N PRO A 8 -27.11 2.64 13.70
CA PRO A 8 -25.85 2.50 12.97
C PRO A 8 -24.61 2.74 13.81
N LEU A 9 -24.64 3.65 14.80
CA LEU A 9 -23.51 3.89 15.69
C LEU A 9 -23.22 2.69 16.58
N ILE A 10 -24.26 2.08 17.18
CA ILE A 10 -24.12 0.85 17.97
C ILE A 10 -23.55 -0.28 17.10
N LYS A 11 -24.09 -0.47 15.88
CA LYS A 11 -23.59 -1.47 14.93
C LYS A 11 -22.12 -1.24 14.57
N LYS A 12 -21.73 0.02 14.32
CA LYS A 12 -20.35 0.40 14.01
C LYS A 12 -19.41 0.10 15.18
N TRP A 13 -19.81 0.43 16.40
CA TRP A 13 -19.04 0.14 17.62
C TRP A 13 -18.82 -1.37 17.80
N ASN A 14 -19.87 -2.18 17.63
CA ASN A 14 -19.76 -3.63 17.76
C ASN A 14 -18.81 -4.28 16.73
N ILE A 15 -18.70 -3.70 15.52
CA ILE A 15 -17.83 -4.22 14.45
C ILE A 15 -16.39 -3.74 14.60
N SER A 16 -16.19 -2.45 14.88
CA SER A 16 -14.88 -1.79 14.76
C SER A 16 -14.27 -1.36 16.10
N GLY A 17 -15.03 -1.42 17.20
CA GLY A 17 -14.61 -0.91 18.51
C GLY A 17 -14.41 0.61 18.54
N SER A 18 -14.81 1.33 17.49
CA SER A 18 -14.58 2.77 17.37
C SER A 18 -15.72 3.48 16.65
N LEU A 19 -16.07 4.68 17.11
CA LEU A 19 -17.00 5.57 16.40
C LEU A 19 -16.28 6.51 15.43
N ASN A 20 -14.94 6.50 15.37
CA ASN A 20 -14.16 7.35 14.48
C ASN A 20 -14.47 7.03 13.01
N THR A 21 -14.57 8.06 12.17
CA THR A 21 -14.83 7.87 10.73
C THR A 21 -13.60 7.25 10.07
N ASN A 22 -13.77 6.05 9.51
CA ASN A 22 -12.70 5.42 8.75
C ASN A 22 -12.42 6.20 7.47
N PRO A 23 -11.16 6.24 6.99
CA PRO A 23 -10.85 6.77 5.68
C PRO A 23 -11.70 6.07 4.61
N ARG A 24 -12.11 6.83 3.60
CA ARG A 24 -12.87 6.26 2.47
C ARG A 24 -12.03 5.16 1.79
N SER A 25 -12.70 4.12 1.32
CA SER A 25 -12.07 3.14 0.44
C SER A 25 -11.65 3.82 -0.86
N GLY A 26 -10.34 4.06 -1.01
CA GLY A 26 -9.76 4.59 -2.24
C GLY A 26 -9.31 3.49 -3.19
N ARG A 27 -8.71 3.88 -4.32
CA ARG A 27 -8.13 2.94 -5.29
C ARG A 27 -7.00 2.12 -4.63
N PRO A 28 -6.99 0.79 -4.78
CA PRO A 28 -5.89 -0.04 -4.29
C PRO A 28 -4.56 0.34 -4.96
N ARG A 29 -3.46 0.14 -4.22
CA ARG A 29 -2.11 0.45 -4.72
C ARG A 29 -1.75 -0.51 -5.86
N LYS A 30 -1.05 0.00 -6.89
CA LYS A 30 -0.52 -0.82 -7.98
C LYS A 30 0.55 -1.82 -7.53
N ILE A 31 1.31 -1.46 -6.48
CA ILE A 31 2.39 -2.29 -5.94
C ILE A 31 1.84 -3.07 -4.73
N SER A 32 2.05 -4.38 -4.73
CA SER A 32 1.69 -5.24 -3.60
C SER A 32 2.55 -4.97 -2.37
N ALA A 33 2.07 -5.31 -1.16
CA ALA A 33 2.86 -5.12 0.07
C ALA A 33 4.19 -5.90 0.07
N LYS A 34 4.21 -7.10 -0.53
CA LYS A 34 5.43 -7.92 -0.67
C LYS A 34 6.44 -7.23 -1.57
N THR A 35 5.98 -6.79 -2.73
CA THR A 35 6.79 -6.11 -3.74
C THR A 35 7.35 -4.79 -3.22
N ALA A 36 6.53 -4.02 -2.51
CA ALA A 36 6.90 -2.79 -1.83
C ALA A 36 8.07 -2.99 -0.85
N ARG A 37 8.03 -4.03 -0.02
CA ARG A 37 9.12 -4.35 0.92
C ARG A 37 10.40 -4.71 0.19
N ARG A 38 10.31 -5.47 -0.91
CA ARG A 38 11.48 -5.87 -1.70
C ARG A 38 12.17 -4.69 -2.35
N ILE A 39 11.41 -3.76 -2.95
CA ILE A 39 11.97 -2.51 -3.51
C ILE A 39 12.77 -1.74 -2.45
N VAL A 40 12.20 -1.57 -1.25
CA VAL A 40 12.88 -0.86 -0.15
C VAL A 40 14.11 -1.63 0.31
N TRP A 41 14.04 -2.96 0.38
CA TRP A 41 15.16 -3.78 0.81
C TRP A 41 16.32 -3.73 -0.20
N ASP A 42 16.04 -3.90 -1.49
CA ASP A 42 17.07 -3.85 -2.54
C ASP A 42 17.77 -2.48 -2.57
N ALA A 43 16.99 -1.39 -2.47
CA ALA A 43 17.53 -0.03 -2.40
C ALA A 43 18.34 0.24 -1.12
N LYS A 44 17.93 -0.32 0.03
CA LYS A 44 18.68 -0.19 1.29
C LYS A 44 19.95 -1.03 1.30
N LYS A 45 19.91 -2.23 0.73
CA LYS A 45 21.05 -3.16 0.69
C LYS A 45 22.16 -2.58 -0.18
N ASN A 46 21.80 -2.09 -1.37
CA ASN A 46 22.72 -1.48 -2.31
C ASN A 46 22.17 -0.11 -2.76
N PRO A 47 22.61 1.00 -2.15
CA PRO A 47 22.10 2.34 -2.48
C PRO A 47 22.35 2.79 -3.92
N GLN A 48 23.33 2.20 -4.59
CA GLN A 48 23.67 2.47 -6.01
C GLN A 48 22.89 1.59 -6.99
N VAL A 49 21.98 0.74 -6.51
CA VAL A 49 21.20 -0.14 -7.38
C VAL A 49 20.36 0.69 -8.36
N THR A 50 20.38 0.29 -9.62
CA THR A 50 19.61 1.01 -10.64
C THR A 50 18.15 0.57 -10.64
N LEU A 51 17.26 1.43 -11.16
CA LEU A 51 15.84 1.08 -11.32
C LEU A 51 15.65 -0.13 -12.25
N GLY A 52 16.53 -0.29 -13.24
CA GLY A 52 16.52 -1.43 -14.16
C GLY A 52 16.91 -2.74 -13.47
N GLU A 53 17.87 -2.69 -12.54
CA GLU A 53 18.24 -3.85 -11.74
C GLU A 53 17.12 -4.27 -10.78
N ILE A 54 16.49 -3.32 -10.09
CA ILE A 54 15.32 -3.60 -9.25
C ILE A 54 14.19 -4.20 -10.10
N GLN A 55 13.95 -3.68 -11.30
CA GLN A 55 12.96 -4.23 -12.20
C GLN A 55 13.31 -5.68 -12.59
N ALA A 56 14.56 -5.95 -12.94
CA ALA A 56 15.01 -7.28 -13.33
C ALA A 56 14.90 -8.31 -12.20
N THR A 57 15.11 -7.91 -10.93
CA THR A 57 14.91 -8.83 -9.80
C THR A 57 13.43 -9.20 -9.61
N MET A 58 12.53 -8.28 -9.91
CA MET A 58 11.08 -8.50 -9.80
C MET A 58 10.53 -9.31 -10.96
N GLU A 59 11.06 -9.09 -12.17
CA GLU A 59 10.71 -9.87 -13.36
C GLU A 59 11.09 -11.35 -13.18
N LYS A 60 12.22 -11.64 -12.51
CA LYS A 60 12.59 -13.01 -12.12
C LYS A 60 11.58 -13.68 -11.19
N ASP A 61 10.86 -12.91 -10.38
CA ASP A 61 9.79 -13.41 -9.52
C ASP A 61 8.42 -13.43 -10.22
N GLY A 62 8.34 -13.07 -11.51
CA GLY A 62 7.10 -12.98 -12.28
C GLY A 62 6.29 -11.70 -12.04
N VAL A 63 6.86 -10.68 -11.38
CA VAL A 63 6.17 -9.41 -11.11
C VAL A 63 6.75 -8.31 -12.00
N VAL A 64 5.99 -7.93 -13.04
CA VAL A 64 6.40 -6.87 -13.96
C VAL A 64 5.81 -5.53 -13.50
N HIS A 65 6.69 -4.55 -13.25
CA HIS A 65 6.31 -3.18 -12.94
C HIS A 65 7.09 -2.21 -13.82
N ALA A 66 6.43 -1.13 -14.24
CA ALA A 66 7.09 -0.07 -14.99
C ALA A 66 8.13 0.65 -14.11
N ARG A 67 9.27 1.05 -14.70
CA ARG A 67 10.33 1.82 -14.03
C ARG A 67 9.79 3.05 -13.30
N SER A 68 8.87 3.78 -13.93
CA SER A 68 8.22 4.96 -13.35
C SER A 68 7.41 4.64 -12.08
N THR A 69 6.87 3.42 -11.98
CA THR A 69 6.11 2.97 -10.80
C THR A 69 7.05 2.68 -9.62
N ILE A 70 8.20 2.07 -9.89
CA ILE A 70 9.25 1.81 -8.88
C ILE A 70 9.85 3.13 -8.39
N GLN A 71 10.22 4.03 -9.32
CA GLN A 71 10.77 5.34 -8.99
C GLN A 71 9.81 6.19 -8.15
N ARG A 72 8.54 6.29 -8.57
CA ARG A 72 7.51 7.02 -7.81
C ARG A 72 7.31 6.44 -6.41
N TYR A 73 7.46 5.13 -6.27
CA TYR A 73 7.36 4.48 -4.97
C TYR A 73 8.58 4.81 -4.09
N LEU A 74 9.79 4.79 -4.65
CA LEU A 74 11.02 5.17 -3.93
C LEU A 74 11.02 6.64 -3.51
N HIS A 75 10.54 7.56 -4.35
CA HIS A 75 10.48 9.00 -3.97
C HIS A 75 9.44 9.30 -2.88
N LYS A 76 8.48 8.41 -2.66
CA LYS A 76 7.40 8.61 -1.68
C LYS A 76 7.77 8.10 -0.28
N ASN A 77 8.72 7.17 -0.18
CA ASN A 77 9.11 6.54 1.08
C ASN A 77 10.53 6.96 1.47
#